data_AF-A0A951UZL6-F1
#
_entry.id   AF-A0A951UZL6-F1
#
_cell.length_a   1.000
_cell.length_b   1.000
_cell.length_c   1.000
_cell.angle_alpha   90.00
_cell.angle_beta   90.00
_cell.angle_gamma   90.00
#
_symmetry.space_group_name_H-M   'P 1'
#
loop_
_entity.id
_entity.type
_entity.pdbx_description
1 polymer ?
#
loop_
_entity_poly.entity_id
_entity_poly.type
_entity_poly.pdbx_seq_one_letter_code
_entity_poly.pdbx_strand_id
1 'polypeptide(L)'
;MKIIAKPAKAKRQNISNIPNTIAFTFIRNWLSDKKYASEREQYFIGNLSSQEVSLAMKEIKWLSRNYKDLDIITVEDRGGNITKVII
;
A
#
# COMPACT_ATOMS: atom_id res chain seq x y z
N MET A 1 -26.70 0.39 -5.70
CA MET A 1 -25.30 0.76 -5.99
C MET A 1 -25.20 1.21 -7.44
N LYS A 2 -24.42 2.26 -7.76
CA LYS A 2 -24.02 2.57 -9.14
C LYS A 2 -22.66 1.93 -9.40
N ILE A 3 -22.61 0.88 -10.23
CA ILE A 3 -21.35 0.28 -10.67
C ILE A 3 -20.85 1.10 -11.85
N ILE A 4 -19.81 1.90 -11.64
CA ILE A 4 -19.18 2.70 -12.70
C ILE A 4 -18.06 1.87 -13.34
N ALA A 5 -18.37 1.18 -14.43
CA ALA A 5 -17.36 0.48 -15.22
C ALA A 5 -16.48 1.50 -15.97
N LYS A 6 -15.15 1.50 -15.72
CA LYS A 6 -14.21 2.31 -16.51
C LYS A 6 -14.24 1.87 -17.99
N PRO A 7 -14.22 2.79 -18.96
CA PRO A 7 -14.36 2.45 -20.37
C PRO A 7 -13.17 1.64 -20.89
N ALA A 8 -13.45 0.66 -21.77
CA ALA A 8 -12.49 -0.33 -22.29
C ALA A 8 -11.33 0.24 -23.14
N LYS A 9 -11.23 1.57 -23.31
CA LYS A 9 -10.10 2.26 -23.95
C LYS A 9 -8.99 2.68 -22.96
N ALA A 10 -9.08 2.30 -21.69
CA ALA A 10 -7.93 2.38 -20.79
C ALA A 10 -6.78 1.55 -21.40
N LYS A 11 -5.64 2.20 -21.70
CA LYS A 11 -4.38 1.51 -22.07
C LYS A 11 -4.17 0.35 -21.12
N ARG A 12 -3.76 -0.84 -21.61
CA ARG A 12 -3.43 -2.03 -20.79
C ARG A 12 -2.66 -1.57 -19.55
N GLN A 13 -3.35 -1.48 -18.41
CA GLN A 13 -2.74 -0.94 -17.21
C GLN A 13 -1.77 -1.99 -16.69
N ASN A 14 -0.51 -1.59 -16.48
CA ASN A 14 0.50 -2.50 -15.97
C ASN A 14 0.30 -2.63 -14.45
N ILE A 15 -0.70 -3.42 -14.06
CA ILE A 15 -1.07 -3.63 -12.67
C ILE A 15 0.02 -4.51 -12.03
N SER A 16 0.94 -3.83 -11.34
CA SER A 16 1.92 -4.49 -10.48
C SER A 16 1.34 -4.66 -9.08
N ASN A 17 1.24 -5.92 -8.68
CA ASN A 17 0.85 -6.33 -7.33
C ASN A 17 1.97 -6.07 -6.30
N ILE A 18 3.22 -5.95 -6.76
CA ILE A 18 4.30 -5.47 -5.91
C ILE A 18 4.11 -3.95 -5.72
N PRO A 19 4.03 -3.45 -4.48
CA PRO A 19 3.92 -2.02 -4.21
C PRO A 19 5.11 -1.28 -4.82
N ASN A 20 4.84 -0.20 -5.53
CA ASN A 20 5.92 0.63 -6.08
C ASN A 20 6.66 1.37 -4.94
N THR A 21 7.77 2.04 -5.28
CA THR A 21 8.59 2.77 -4.30
C THR A 21 7.78 3.83 -3.53
N ILE A 22 6.77 4.45 -4.16
CA ILE A 22 5.90 5.45 -3.54
C ILE A 22 5.03 4.79 -2.45
N ALA A 23 4.39 3.67 -2.77
CA ALA A 23 3.56 2.91 -1.84
C ALA A 23 4.37 2.36 -0.66
N PHE A 24 5.53 1.75 -0.89
CA PHE A 24 6.40 1.31 0.21
C PHE A 24 6.90 2.49 1.06
N THR A 25 7.16 3.65 0.47
CA THR A 25 7.54 4.86 1.22
C THR A 25 6.38 5.38 2.06
N PHE A 26 5.15 5.38 1.52
CA PHE A 26 3.95 5.74 2.27
C PHE A 26 3.75 4.81 3.48
N ILE A 27 3.78 3.49 3.28
CA ILE A 27 3.60 2.50 4.36
C ILE A 27 4.69 2.64 5.43
N ARG A 28 5.96 2.78 5.04
CA ARG A 28 7.05 3.03 5.99
C ARG A 28 6.79 4.28 6.83
N ASN A 29 6.44 5.39 6.17
CA ASN A 29 6.17 6.65 6.87
C ASN A 29 4.93 6.53 7.77
N TRP A 30 3.89 5.80 7.35
CA TRP A 30 2.72 5.50 8.16
C TRP A 30 3.08 4.72 9.42
N LEU A 31 4.00 3.75 9.34
CA LEU A 31 4.49 2.96 10.47
C LEU A 31 5.40 3.75 11.43
N SER A 32 6.21 4.70 10.93
CA SER A 32 7.26 5.36 11.74
C SER A 32 6.99 6.81 12.16
N ASP A 33 6.19 7.57 11.41
CA ASP A 33 6.06 9.02 11.63
C ASP A 33 5.04 9.34 12.74
N LYS A 34 5.33 10.33 13.58
CA LYS A 34 4.46 10.75 14.69
C LYS A 34 3.12 11.31 14.21
N LYS A 35 3.04 11.89 13.01
CA LYS A 35 1.77 12.42 12.47
C LYS A 35 0.68 11.36 12.28
N TYR A 36 1.05 10.08 12.19
CA TYR A 36 0.11 8.96 12.07
C TYR A 36 -0.07 8.18 13.39
N ALA A 37 0.51 8.64 14.52
CA ALA A 37 0.46 7.89 15.77
C ALA A 37 -0.98 7.65 16.27
N SER A 38 -1.82 8.68 16.28
CA SER A 38 -3.24 8.57 16.67
C SER A 38 -4.11 7.79 15.67
N GLU A 39 -3.62 7.57 14.45
CA GLU A 39 -4.26 6.69 13.47
C GLU A 39 -3.84 5.24 13.71
N ARG A 40 -2.54 4.97 13.83
CA ARG A 40 -1.98 3.64 14.18
C ARG A 40 -2.55 3.08 15.48
N GLU A 41 -2.76 3.92 16.48
CA GLU A 41 -3.33 3.54 17.78
C GLU A 41 -4.75 2.95 17.66
N GLN A 42 -5.56 3.41 16.69
CA GLN A 42 -6.88 2.85 16.40
C GLN A 42 -6.81 1.42 15.84
N TYR A 43 -5.67 1.05 15.24
CA TYR A 43 -5.36 -0.30 14.77
C TYR A 43 -4.56 -1.12 15.80
N PHE A 44 -4.45 -0.64 17.04
CA PHE A 44 -3.63 -1.21 18.12
C PHE A 44 -2.12 -1.29 17.80
N ILE A 45 -1.65 -0.47 16.86
CA ILE A 45 -0.23 -0.39 16.49
C ILE A 45 0.42 0.74 17.30
N GLY A 46 1.31 0.36 18.22
CA GLY A 46 2.09 1.31 19.03
C GLY A 46 3.18 2.04 18.26
N ASN A 47 4.10 2.68 18.99
CA ASN A 47 5.31 3.24 18.41
C ASN A 47 6.32 2.12 18.13
N LEU A 48 6.48 1.77 16.86
CA LEU A 48 7.43 0.77 16.40
C LEU A 48 8.85 1.33 16.36
N SER A 49 9.82 0.54 16.80
CA SER A 49 11.25 0.80 16.59
C SER A 49 11.63 0.67 15.12
N SER A 50 12.77 1.25 14.73
CA SER A 50 13.32 1.11 13.37
C SER A 50 13.53 -0.34 12.93
N GLN A 51 13.76 -1.25 13.89
CA GLN A 51 13.90 -2.69 13.64
C GLN A 51 12.54 -3.33 13.31
N GLU A 52 11.51 -3.04 14.10
CA GLU A 52 10.14 -3.54 13.88
C GLU A 52 9.54 -2.98 12.58
N VAL A 53 9.75 -1.69 12.27
CA VAL A 53 9.35 -1.10 10.98
C VAL A 53 10.07 -1.81 9.82
N SER A 54 11.35 -2.16 9.98
CA SER A 54 12.11 -2.87 8.95
C SER A 54 11.62 -4.32 8.76
N LEU A 55 11.24 -4.99 9.85
CA LEU A 55 10.62 -6.32 9.81
C LEU A 55 9.25 -6.27 9.12
N ALA A 56 8.34 -5.38 9.56
CA ALA A 56 7.03 -5.20 8.95
C ALA A 56 7.12 -4.92 7.45
N MET A 57 8.06 -4.06 7.02
CA MET A 57 8.31 -3.77 5.61
C MET A 57 8.82 -4.98 4.81
N LYS A 58 9.59 -5.88 5.44
CA LYS A 58 10.04 -7.14 4.83
C LYS A 58 8.87 -8.12 4.68
N GLU A 59 8.04 -8.25 5.71
CA GLU A 59 6.87 -9.15 5.68
C GLU A 59 5.80 -8.66 4.68
N ILE A 60 5.49 -7.36 4.64
CA ILE A 60 4.59 -6.78 3.61
C ILE A 60 5.13 -7.04 2.20
N LYS A 61 6.44 -6.91 1.98
CA LYS A 61 7.07 -7.23 0.69
C LYS A 61 7.05 -8.73 0.37
N TRP A 62 7.05 -9.60 1.37
CA TRP A 62 6.90 -11.03 1.18
C TRP A 62 5.45 -11.39 0.84
N LEU A 63 4.48 -10.86 1.59
CA LEU A 63 3.04 -11.05 1.37
C LEU A 63 2.66 -10.64 -0.06
N SER A 64 3.00 -9.41 -0.46
CA SER A 64 2.68 -8.86 -1.79
C SER A 64 3.32 -9.58 -2.99
N ARG A 65 4.24 -10.53 -2.74
CA ARG A 65 4.85 -11.39 -3.76
C ARG A 65 4.18 -12.75 -3.85
N ASN A 66 3.66 -13.27 -2.73
CA ASN A 66 3.06 -14.60 -2.63
C ASN A 66 1.56 -14.55 -2.88
N TYR A 67 0.88 -13.54 -2.35
CA TYR A 67 -0.54 -13.29 -2.56
C TYR A 67 -0.69 -12.22 -3.62
N LYS A 68 -1.54 -12.45 -4.62
CA LYS A 68 -1.73 -11.55 -5.77
C LYS A 68 -3.00 -10.69 -5.68
N ASP A 69 -3.86 -10.92 -4.68
CA ASP A 69 -5.28 -10.54 -4.79
C ASP A 69 -5.88 -9.78 -3.58
N LEU A 70 -5.10 -9.12 -2.71
CA LEU A 70 -5.61 -8.59 -1.42
C LEU A 70 -5.31 -7.09 -1.16
N ASP A 71 -6.06 -6.18 -1.79
CA ASP A 71 -5.88 -4.70 -1.83
C ASP A 71 -5.69 -4.04 -0.43
N ILE A 72 -4.44 -3.69 -0.05
CA ILE A 72 -4.07 -2.85 1.13
C ILE A 72 -4.44 -1.38 0.89
N ILE A 73 -3.94 -0.79 -0.21
CA ILE A 73 -3.96 0.66 -0.47
C ILE A 73 -3.97 0.86 -1.99
N THR A 74 -4.97 1.55 -2.51
CA THR A 74 -4.92 2.04 -3.89
C THR A 74 -4.25 3.43 -3.93
N VAL A 75 -3.05 3.52 -4.50
CA VAL A 75 -2.32 4.78 -4.73
C VAL A 75 -2.35 5.14 -6.21
N GLU A 76 -2.94 6.29 -6.57
CA GLU A 76 -2.91 6.84 -7.93
C GLU A 76 -1.86 7.98 -8.00
N ASP A 77 -0.91 7.89 -8.93
CA ASP A 77 0.08 8.95 -9.16
C ASP A 77 -0.44 10.05 -10.11
N ARG A 78 0.31 11.15 -10.24
CA ARG A 78 -0.06 12.26 -11.14
C ARG A 78 -0.09 11.89 -12.63
N GLY A 79 0.43 10.72 -13.02
CA GLY A 79 0.36 10.16 -14.37
C GLY A 79 -0.82 9.21 -14.59
N GLY A 80 -1.65 8.96 -13.56
CA GLY A 80 -2.75 8.00 -13.61
C GLY A 80 -2.32 6.54 -13.46
N ASN A 81 -1.09 6.28 -12.97
CA ASN A 81 -0.68 4.91 -12.63
C ASN A 81 -1.29 4.55 -11.27
N ILE A 82 -2.18 3.56 -11.29
CA ILE A 82 -2.83 3.04 -10.10
C ILE A 82 -2.02 1.84 -9.58
N THR A 83 -1.33 2.04 -8.48
CA THR A 83 -0.75 0.93 -7.70
C THR A 83 -1.79 0.46 -6.70
N LYS A 84 -2.39 -0.69 -6.99
CA LYS A 84 -3.11 -1.47 -5.99
C LYS A 84 -2.07 -2.20 -5.16
N VAL A 85 -1.73 -1.62 -4.02
CA VAL A 85 -0.94 -2.31 -3.00
C VAL A 85 -1.80 -3.45 -2.50
N ILE A 86 -1.21 -4.63 -2.38
CA ILE A 86 -1.81 -5.83 -1.81
C ILE A 86 -0.94 -6.43 -0.71
N ILE A 87 -1.57 -7.20 0.20
CA ILE A 87 -0.93 -8.00 1.24
C ILE A 87 -0.89 -9.47 0.81
#